data_AF-A0A1L9T9M0-F1
#
_entry.id   AF-A0A1L9T9M0-F1
#
_cell.length_a   1.000
_cell.length_b   1.000
_cell.length_c   1.000
_cell.angle_alpha   90.00
_cell.angle_beta   90.00
_cell.angle_gamma   90.00
#
_symmetry.space_group_name_H-M   'P 1'
#
loop_
_entity.id
_entity.type
_entity.pdbx_description
1 polymer ?
#
loop_
_entity_poly.entity_id
_entity_poly.type
_entity_poly.pdbx_seq_one_letter_code
_entity_poly.pdbx_strand_id
1 'polypeptide(L)'
;MKASTTTILATLTALASAQYSGNIVSENRGDCPIPNSEGDQLKYSYDPSEGNLCLDLNQHEIYAESYHAVLYGHAELPDAEEPTKFGGCADSKCTQCDLVDVNVRSDRPGSIESECTVFENKPYLFIGVPEGNSKDL
;
A
#
# COMPACT_ATOMS: atom_id res chain seq x y z
N MET A 1 26.89 52.50 -13.64
CA MET A 1 27.13 51.08 -13.28
C MET A 1 25.77 50.40 -13.20
N LYS A 2 25.44 49.52 -14.15
CA LYS A 2 24.16 48.79 -14.16
C LYS A 2 24.37 47.48 -13.40
N ALA A 3 23.78 47.36 -12.22
CA ALA A 3 23.74 46.09 -11.49
C ALA A 3 22.53 45.29 -12.01
N SER A 4 22.81 44.26 -12.81
CA SER A 4 21.83 43.24 -13.18
C SER A 4 21.77 42.22 -12.05
N THR A 5 20.70 42.26 -11.27
CA THR A 5 20.42 41.29 -10.21
C THR A 5 19.77 40.06 -10.83
N THR A 6 20.56 39.04 -11.12
CA THR A 6 20.07 37.72 -11.53
C THR A 6 19.50 37.01 -10.31
N THR A 7 18.17 36.87 -10.26
CA THR A 7 17.49 36.06 -9.25
C THR A 7 17.47 34.61 -9.72
N ILE A 8 18.21 33.74 -9.03
CA ILE A 8 18.16 32.29 -9.26
C ILE A 8 16.95 31.76 -8.50
N LEU A 9 15.87 31.41 -9.21
CA LEU A 9 14.78 30.60 -8.66
C LEU A 9 15.31 29.18 -8.49
N ALA A 10 15.61 28.78 -7.26
CA ALA A 10 15.80 27.37 -6.93
C ALA A 10 14.41 26.72 -6.87
N THR A 11 14.06 25.95 -7.89
CA THR A 11 12.91 25.03 -7.84
C THR A 11 13.26 23.90 -6.88
N LEU A 12 12.71 23.92 -5.66
CA LEU A 12 12.67 22.74 -4.81
C LEU A 12 11.71 21.74 -5.46
N THR A 13 12.25 20.70 -6.09
CA THR A 13 11.50 19.47 -6.35
C THR A 13 11.18 18.84 -5.00
N ALA A 14 9.94 18.97 -4.55
CA ALA A 14 9.43 18.15 -3.46
C ALA A 14 9.47 16.69 -3.95
N LEU A 15 10.38 15.90 -3.36
CA LEU A 15 10.27 14.45 -3.44
C LEU A 15 9.03 14.10 -2.62
N ALA A 16 7.96 13.62 -3.26
CA ALA A 16 6.90 12.93 -2.56
C ALA A 16 7.57 11.70 -1.91
N SER A 17 7.83 11.81 -0.61
CA SER A 17 8.36 10.71 0.19
C SER A 17 7.18 9.88 0.64
N ALA A 18 7.09 8.65 0.15
CA ALA A 18 6.13 7.68 0.66
C ALA A 18 6.16 7.66 2.19
N GLN A 19 4.98 7.60 2.80
CA GLN A 19 4.84 7.62 4.25
C GLN A 19 4.97 6.21 4.83
N TYR A 20 4.52 5.20 4.08
CA TYR A 20 4.69 3.79 4.42
C TYR A 20 5.24 2.99 3.23
N SER A 21 6.12 2.03 3.50
CA SER A 21 6.53 1.05 2.50
C SER A 21 6.56 -0.36 3.08
N GLY A 22 6.56 -1.37 2.22
CA GLY A 22 6.55 -2.74 2.70
C GLY A 22 6.39 -3.79 1.62
N ASN A 23 5.95 -4.97 2.05
CA ASN A 23 5.69 -6.10 1.18
C ASN A 23 4.28 -6.64 1.45
N ILE A 24 3.60 -7.00 0.37
CA ILE A 24 2.47 -7.91 0.40
C ILE A 24 3.04 -9.30 0.11
N VAL A 25 2.70 -10.27 0.96
CA VAL A 25 3.04 -11.67 0.74
C VAL A 25 1.78 -12.39 0.30
N SER A 26 1.83 -13.07 -0.84
CA SER A 26 0.71 -13.83 -1.40
C SER A 26 1.08 -15.29 -1.65
N GLU A 27 0.11 -16.19 -1.44
CA GLU A 27 0.25 -17.63 -1.68
C GLU A 27 -1.05 -18.23 -2.22
N ASN A 28 -0.95 -19.00 -3.31
CA ASN A 28 -2.09 -19.68 -3.96
C ASN A 28 -2.19 -21.18 -3.59
N ARG A 29 -1.58 -21.62 -2.49
CA ARG A 29 -1.61 -23.04 -2.10
C ARG A 29 -1.82 -23.21 -0.61
N GLY A 30 -3.06 -23.54 -0.23
CA GLY A 30 -3.36 -24.12 1.08
C GLY A 30 -3.54 -23.09 2.19
N ASP A 31 -2.44 -22.63 2.79
CA ASP A 31 -2.45 -21.87 4.04
C ASP A 31 -2.07 -20.40 3.85
N CYS A 32 -2.31 -19.61 4.89
CA CYS A 32 -1.87 -18.23 4.98
C CYS A 32 -0.34 -18.11 4.91
N PRO A 33 0.20 -17.23 4.05
CA PRO A 33 1.63 -17.08 3.90
C PRO A 33 2.26 -16.64 5.22
N ILE A 34 3.27 -17.40 5.66
CA ILE A 34 4.07 -17.03 6.83
C ILE A 34 5.00 -15.89 6.41
N PRO A 35 5.13 -14.80 7.19
CA PRO A 35 6.11 -13.76 6.91
C PRO A 35 7.51 -14.38 6.80
N ASN A 36 8.18 -14.14 5.67
CA ASN A 36 9.47 -14.73 5.27
C ASN A 36 9.45 -16.18 4.74
N SER A 37 8.29 -16.75 4.39
CA SER A 37 8.23 -17.97 3.58
C SER A 37 8.49 -17.68 2.09
N GLU A 38 8.64 -18.73 1.29
CA GLU A 38 8.85 -18.69 -0.17
C GLU A 38 7.63 -18.17 -0.98
N GLY A 39 6.72 -17.41 -0.35
CA GLY A 39 5.58 -16.78 -1.03
C GLY A 39 6.02 -15.63 -1.95
N ASP A 40 5.17 -15.29 -2.92
CA ASP A 40 5.43 -14.15 -3.81
C ASP A 40 5.33 -12.85 -3.01
N GLN A 41 6.32 -11.97 -3.20
CA GLN A 41 6.43 -10.71 -2.48
C GLN A 41 6.26 -9.55 -3.45
N LEU A 42 5.16 -8.81 -3.28
CA LEU A 42 4.91 -7.57 -4.00
C LEU A 42 5.28 -6.38 -3.11
N LYS A 43 6.27 -5.60 -3.54
CA LYS A 43 6.63 -4.36 -2.84
C LYS A 43 5.58 -3.29 -3.06
N TYR A 44 5.32 -2.49 -2.04
CA TYR A 44 4.46 -1.31 -2.15
C TYR A 44 5.09 -0.10 -1.48
N SER A 45 4.59 1.07 -1.89
CA SER A 45 4.99 2.38 -1.40
C SER A 45 3.72 3.24 -1.37
N TYR A 46 3.27 3.61 -0.17
CA TYR A 46 2.02 4.31 0.08
C TYR A 46 2.27 5.76 0.53
N ASP A 47 1.65 6.70 -0.17
CA ASP A 47 1.55 8.10 0.22
C ASP A 47 0.06 8.49 0.20
N PRO A 48 -0.56 8.81 1.35
CA PRO A 48 -1.97 9.19 1.40
C PRO A 48 -2.27 10.46 0.59
N SER A 49 -1.28 11.33 0.34
CA SER A 49 -1.46 12.53 -0.49
C SER A 49 -1.61 12.21 -1.98
N GLU A 50 -1.16 11.03 -2.43
CA GLU A 50 -1.36 10.51 -3.78
C GLU A 50 -2.64 9.66 -3.90
N GLY A 51 -3.29 9.38 -2.78
CA GLY A 51 -4.52 8.60 -2.69
C GLY A 51 -4.29 7.10 -2.44
N ASN A 52 -5.35 6.32 -2.63
CA ASN A 52 -5.30 4.88 -2.42
C ASN A 52 -4.50 4.17 -3.52
N LEU A 53 -3.76 3.13 -3.16
CA LEU A 53 -3.07 2.28 -4.11
C LEU A 53 -4.01 1.21 -4.67
N CYS A 54 -3.87 0.97 -5.96
CA CYS A 54 -4.47 -0.17 -6.64
C CYS A 54 -3.38 -0.90 -7.44
N LEU A 55 -2.95 -2.06 -6.95
CA LEU A 55 -1.81 -2.80 -7.48
C LEU A 55 -2.28 -4.00 -8.29
N ASP A 56 -1.71 -4.23 -9.47
CA ASP A 56 -2.05 -5.34 -10.34
C ASP A 56 -1.28 -6.61 -9.96
N LEU A 57 -2.00 -7.69 -9.66
CA LEU A 57 -1.44 -9.03 -9.42
C LEU A 57 -1.32 -9.89 -10.69
N ASN A 58 -1.89 -9.45 -11.82
CA ASN A 58 -1.94 -10.20 -13.09
C ASN A 58 -0.58 -10.47 -13.73
N GLN A 59 0.55 -10.14 -13.08
CA GLN A 59 1.83 -10.68 -13.49
C GLN A 59 1.89 -12.21 -13.34
N HIS A 60 0.96 -12.82 -12.60
CA HIS A 60 0.87 -14.27 -12.43
C HIS A 60 -0.59 -14.76 -12.55
N GLU A 61 -0.95 -15.39 -13.67
CA GLU A 61 -2.31 -15.91 -13.96
C GLU A 61 -2.89 -16.77 -12.82
N ILE A 62 -2.03 -17.41 -12.04
CA ILE A 62 -2.42 -18.24 -10.90
C ILE A 62 -3.20 -17.44 -9.84
N TYR A 63 -2.94 -16.15 -9.64
CA TYR A 63 -3.61 -15.33 -8.62
C TYR A 63 -4.96 -14.75 -9.08
N ALA A 64 -5.36 -14.98 -10.32
CA ALA A 64 -6.63 -14.48 -10.83
C ALA A 64 -7.85 -15.21 -10.24
N GLU A 65 -7.70 -16.46 -9.77
CA GLU A 65 -8.82 -17.29 -9.29
C GLU A 65 -9.00 -17.21 -7.77
N SER A 66 -7.95 -17.48 -6.99
CA SER A 66 -7.97 -17.45 -5.53
C SER A 66 -6.55 -17.32 -4.98
N TYR A 67 -6.38 -16.65 -3.84
CA TYR A 67 -5.10 -16.59 -3.11
C TYR A 67 -5.26 -16.09 -1.69
N HIS A 68 -4.31 -16.44 -0.84
CA HIS A 68 -4.11 -15.82 0.46
C HIS A 68 -3.18 -14.63 0.31
N ALA A 69 -3.47 -13.52 1.00
CA ALA A 69 -2.53 -12.42 1.08
C ALA A 69 -2.51 -11.78 2.46
N VAL A 70 -1.34 -11.21 2.78
CA VAL A 70 -1.09 -10.42 3.98
C VAL A 70 -0.19 -9.25 3.61
N LEU A 71 -0.52 -8.07 4.14
CA LEU A 71 0.28 -6.86 4.04
C LEU A 71 1.14 -6.68 5.29
N TYR A 72 2.42 -6.34 5.09
CA TYR A 72 3.35 -5.87 6.12
C TYR A 72 4.01 -4.57 5.68
N GLY A 73 4.08 -3.60 6.58
CA GLY A 73 4.68 -2.31 6.30
C GLY A 73 5.40 -1.67 7.46
N HIS A 74 6.10 -0.59 7.15
CA HIS A 74 6.75 0.28 8.10
C HIS A 74 6.65 1.74 7.67
N ALA A 75 6.57 2.62 8.66
CA ALA A 75 6.61 4.05 8.48
C ALA A 75 8.01 4.48 8.02
N GLU A 76 8.06 5.30 6.98
CA GLU A 76 9.28 5.93 6.47
C GLU A 76 9.57 7.27 7.16
N LEU A 77 8.53 7.87 7.75
CA LEU A 77 8.57 9.17 8.43
C LEU A 77 7.99 9.07 9.86
N PRO A 78 8.44 9.91 10.81
CA PRO A 78 7.94 9.88 12.19
C PRO A 78 6.45 10.22 12.35
N ASP A 79 5.90 11.01 11.44
CA ASP A 79 4.51 11.48 11.40
C ASP A 79 3.70 10.83 10.28
N ALA A 80 4.16 9.65 9.81
CA ALA A 80 3.52 8.92 8.74
C ALA A 80 2.05 8.59 9.05
N GLU A 81 1.17 8.93 8.12
CA GLU A 81 -0.23 8.55 8.12
C GLU A 81 -0.40 7.13 7.54
N GLU A 82 -0.88 6.22 8.38
CA GLU A 82 -1.01 4.80 8.06
C GLU A 82 -2.21 4.48 7.16
N PRO A 83 -2.07 3.53 6.21
CA PRO A 83 -3.23 2.95 5.56
C PRO A 83 -4.03 2.15 6.59
N THR A 84 -5.36 2.25 6.53
CA THR A 84 -6.26 1.56 7.48
C THR A 84 -6.89 0.31 6.91
N LYS A 85 -6.80 0.11 5.60
CA LYS A 85 -7.43 -0.99 4.87
C LYS A 85 -6.47 -1.61 3.86
N PHE A 86 -6.58 -2.92 3.75
CA PHE A 86 -5.93 -3.77 2.76
C PHE A 86 -6.99 -4.70 2.17
N GLY A 87 -6.89 -5.08 0.89
CA GLY A 87 -7.89 -5.97 0.32
C GLY A 87 -7.67 -6.36 -1.12
N GLY A 88 -8.47 -7.30 -1.60
CA GLY A 88 -8.52 -7.72 -2.99
C GLY A 88 -9.67 -7.05 -3.75
N CYS A 89 -9.41 -6.61 -4.98
CA CYS A 89 -10.37 -5.91 -5.83
C CYS A 89 -10.56 -6.59 -7.19
N ALA A 90 -11.78 -6.49 -7.72
CA ALA A 90 -12.16 -7.06 -9.01
C ALA A 90 -11.72 -6.20 -10.21
N ASP A 91 -11.41 -4.92 -9.98
CA ASP A 91 -11.13 -3.94 -11.03
C ASP A 91 -9.87 -3.11 -10.73
N SER A 92 -9.24 -2.61 -11.80
CA SER A 92 -7.98 -1.85 -11.74
C SER A 92 -8.11 -0.44 -11.17
N LYS A 93 -9.32 0.00 -10.86
CA LYS A 93 -9.60 1.26 -10.16
C LYS A 93 -9.89 1.02 -8.68
N CYS A 94 -9.89 -0.23 -8.23
CA CYS A 94 -10.21 -0.64 -6.86
C CYS A 94 -11.55 -0.08 -6.38
N THR A 95 -12.57 -0.11 -7.24
CA THR A 95 -13.94 0.34 -6.87
C THR A 95 -14.76 -0.76 -6.21
N GLN A 96 -14.42 -2.03 -6.46
CA GLN A 96 -15.10 -3.20 -5.92
C GLN A 96 -14.11 -4.11 -5.17
N CYS A 97 -13.97 -3.86 -3.88
CA CYS A 97 -12.97 -4.50 -3.04
C CYS A 97 -13.57 -5.21 -1.84
N ASP A 98 -12.97 -6.34 -1.48
CA ASP A 98 -13.19 -6.98 -0.19
C ASP A 98 -12.04 -6.52 0.72
N LEU A 99 -12.37 -5.73 1.75
CA LEU A 99 -11.39 -5.03 2.58
C LEU A 99 -11.30 -5.64 3.98
N VAL A 100 -10.09 -5.71 4.50
CA VAL A 100 -9.76 -6.03 5.89
C VAL A 100 -9.02 -4.88 6.56
N ASP A 101 -9.01 -4.89 7.88
CA ASP A 101 -8.29 -3.88 8.68
C ASP A 101 -6.78 -4.07 8.59
N VAL A 102 -6.09 -2.93 8.54
CA VAL A 102 -4.64 -2.84 8.76
C VAL A 102 -4.43 -2.32 10.17
N ASN A 103 -3.67 -3.07 10.95
CA ASN A 103 -3.40 -2.79 12.36
C ASN A 103 -1.97 -2.30 12.53
N VAL A 104 -1.79 -1.28 13.37
CA VAL A 104 -0.47 -0.92 13.88
C VAL A 104 -0.03 -1.95 14.91
N ARG A 105 1.20 -2.44 14.78
CA ARG A 105 1.76 -3.42 15.69
C ARG A 105 2.15 -2.80 17.03
N SER A 106 1.56 -3.29 18.10
CA SER A 106 1.89 -2.83 19.46
C SER A 106 3.31 -3.19 19.89
N ASP A 107 3.88 -4.28 19.36
CA ASP A 107 5.23 -4.73 19.68
C ASP A 107 6.32 -4.02 18.87
N ARG A 108 5.93 -3.34 17.78
CA ARG A 108 6.84 -2.62 16.87
C ARG A 108 6.15 -1.34 16.35
N PRO A 109 6.23 -0.22 17.10
CA PRO A 109 5.65 1.05 16.69
C PRO A 109 6.12 1.48 15.30
N GLY A 110 5.20 2.01 14.49
CA GLY A 110 5.44 2.36 13.10
C GLY A 110 5.41 1.18 12.12
N SER A 111 5.27 -0.07 12.61
CA SER A 111 5.00 -1.22 11.74
C SER A 111 3.50 -1.48 11.64
N ILE A 112 3.04 -1.87 10.46
CA ILE A 112 1.65 -2.24 10.19
C ILE A 112 1.56 -3.67 9.67
N GLU A 113 0.45 -4.33 9.97
CA GLU A 113 0.11 -5.64 9.42
C GLU A 113 -1.39 -5.79 9.24
N SER A 114 -1.80 -6.59 8.26
CA SER A 114 -3.19 -7.04 8.11
C SER A 114 -3.34 -8.47 8.59
N GLU A 115 -4.56 -8.89 8.87
CA GLU A 115 -4.86 -10.31 9.01
C GLU A 115 -4.73 -10.99 7.65
N CYS A 116 -4.19 -12.20 7.64
CA CYS A 116 -4.18 -12.99 6.42
C CYS A 116 -5.61 -13.30 5.97
N THR A 117 -5.88 -13.03 4.70
CA THR A 117 -7.22 -13.15 4.12
C THR A 117 -7.17 -13.87 2.78
N VAL A 118 -8.23 -14.63 2.48
CA VAL A 118 -8.44 -15.26 1.17
C VAL A 118 -9.20 -14.28 0.27
N PHE A 119 -8.68 -14.07 -0.94
CA PHE A 119 -9.34 -13.29 -1.98
C PHE A 119 -9.64 -14.16 -3.20
N GLU A 120 -10.89 -14.16 -3.65
CA GLU A 120 -11.36 -14.95 -4.79
C GLU A 120 -11.75 -14.03 -5.95
N ASN A 121 -11.22 -14.31 -7.15
CA ASN A 121 -11.46 -13.52 -8.36
C ASN A 121 -11.09 -12.04 -8.21
N LYS A 122 -9.98 -11.76 -7.50
CA LYS A 122 -9.50 -10.40 -7.19
C LYS A 122 -8.08 -10.14 -7.74
N PRO A 123 -7.94 -9.82 -9.03
CA PRO A 123 -6.63 -9.62 -9.66
C PRO A 123 -5.93 -8.32 -9.26
N TYR A 124 -6.54 -7.49 -8.41
CA TYR A 124 -5.95 -6.24 -7.93
C TYR A 124 -5.92 -6.20 -6.40
N LEU A 125 -4.98 -5.48 -5.84
CA LEU A 125 -4.86 -5.25 -4.40
C LEU A 125 -5.01 -3.77 -4.05
N PHE A 126 -5.80 -3.50 -3.03
CA PHE A 126 -6.02 -2.19 -2.46
C PHE A 126 -5.16 -1.97 -1.22
N ILE A 127 -4.57 -0.78 -1.10
CA ILE A 127 -3.95 -0.29 0.15
C ILE A 127 -4.37 1.18 0.32
N GLY A 128 -4.93 1.53 1.48
CA GLY A 128 -5.24 2.91 1.78
C GLY A 128 -6.34 3.09 2.83
N VAL A 129 -7.17 4.11 2.62
CA VAL A 129 -8.29 4.47 3.49
C VAL A 129 -9.62 4.36 2.72
N PRO A 130 -10.69 3.84 3.32
CA PRO A 130 -11.97 3.71 2.62
C PRO A 130 -12.52 5.11 2.29
N GLU A 131 -13.06 5.28 1.08
CA GLU A 131 -13.70 6.54 0.68
C GLU A 131 -14.84 6.87 1.65
N GLY A 132 -14.67 7.93 2.42
CA GLY A 132 -15.55 8.29 3.54
C GLY A 132 -14.85 8.94 4.74
N ASN A 133 -13.51 8.87 4.81
CA ASN A 133 -12.70 9.52 5.85
C ASN A 133 -11.75 10.62 5.32
N SER A 134 -11.96 11.13 4.11
CA SER A 134 -11.45 12.46 3.76
C SER A 134 -12.34 13.50 4.45
N LYS A 135 -12.23 13.61 5.77
CA LYS A 135 -12.67 14.82 6.45
C LYS A 135 -11.60 15.86 6.17
N ASP A 136 -11.98 16.84 5.36
CA ASP A 136 -11.63 18.25 5.57
C ASP A 136 -10.43 18.47 6.51
N LEU A 137 -9.23 18.51 5.94
CA LEU A 137 -8.06 19.16 6.54
C LEU A 137 -7.51 20.17 5.53
#